data_AF-X1ME88-F1
#
_entry.id   AF-X1ME88-F1
#
_cell.length_a   1.000
_cell.length_b   1.000
_cell.length_c   1.000
_cell.angle_alpha   90.00
_cell.angle_beta   90.00
_cell.angle_gamma   90.00
#
_symmetry.space_group_name_H-M   'P 1'
#
loop_
_entity.id
_entity.type
_entity.pdbx_description
1 polymer ?
#
loop_
_entity_poly.entity_id
_entity_poly.type
_entity_poly.pdbx_seq_one_letter_code
_entity_poly.pdbx_strand_id
1 'polypeptide(L)'
;NAFRALREAGKKKLALIVFLIILIVDMAKGAGSIFLAQKFFPENLIPILILTSFFVVLGHNYSLFLKFTGGRGAACLMGILVYLKPLSLLVWGLPVLFCAIPAQIILEKMGKVEKINWKKPFEILMMVIGKQMAGRMAGLILAPIPLYFYNPQIFLPIAAGTVLLLIKNIPRFEGYFQEIRGK
;
A
#
# COMPACT_ATOMS: atom_id res chain seq x y z
N ASN A 1 7.22 -3.77 15.67
CA ASN A 1 6.09 -4.58 15.15
C ASN A 1 6.41 -6.06 15.29
N ALA A 2 5.43 -6.89 15.65
CA ALA A 2 5.60 -8.32 15.97
C ALA A 2 6.38 -9.13 14.91
N PHE A 3 6.15 -8.86 13.62
CA PHE A 3 6.92 -9.45 12.52
C PHE A 3 8.43 -9.22 12.65
N ARG A 4 8.85 -7.98 12.96
CA ARG A 4 10.28 -7.63 13.07
C ARG A 4 10.92 -8.33 14.27
N ALA A 5 10.25 -8.28 15.43
CA ALA A 5 10.71 -8.95 16.64
C ALA A 5 10.90 -10.47 16.43
N LEU A 6 9.95 -11.14 15.76
CA LEU A 6 10.06 -12.57 15.46
C LEU A 6 11.14 -12.89 14.41
N ARG A 7 11.36 -11.98 13.46
CA ARG A 7 12.42 -12.11 12.46
C ARG A 7 13.82 -11.93 13.09
N GLU A 8 13.96 -10.98 14.01
CA GLU A 8 15.17 -10.74 14.80
C GLU A 8 15.46 -11.92 15.75
N ALA A 9 14.43 -12.53 16.32
CA ALA A 9 14.54 -13.75 17.13
C ALA A 9 14.83 -15.04 16.33
N GLY A 10 15.16 -14.94 15.04
CA GLY A 10 15.51 -16.08 14.17
C GLY A 10 14.33 -16.96 13.73
N LYS A 11 13.11 -16.71 14.20
CA LYS A 11 11.91 -17.52 13.92
C LYS A 11 11.24 -17.14 12.59
N LYS A 12 11.97 -17.27 11.47
CA LYS A 12 11.55 -16.82 10.13
C LYS A 12 10.17 -17.35 9.68
N LYS A 13 9.90 -18.65 9.89
CA LYS A 13 8.59 -19.26 9.54
C LYS A 13 7.44 -18.64 10.34
N LEU A 14 7.62 -18.48 11.65
CA LEU A 14 6.62 -17.88 12.53
C LEU A 14 6.39 -16.40 12.21
N ALA A 15 7.46 -15.66 11.91
CA ALA A 15 7.36 -14.29 11.46
C ALA A 15 6.50 -14.17 10.20
N LEU A 16 6.68 -15.07 9.21
CA LEU A 16 5.86 -15.08 7.99
C LEU A 16 4.38 -15.35 8.29
N ILE A 17 4.07 -16.34 9.13
CA ILE A 17 2.69 -16.65 9.53
C ILE A 17 2.05 -15.43 10.20
N VAL A 18 2.75 -14.81 11.15
CA VAL A 18 2.26 -13.61 11.85
C VAL A 18 2.06 -12.45 10.89
N PHE A 19 2.97 -12.27 9.92
CA PHE A 19 2.81 -11.25 8.88
C PHE A 19 1.54 -11.47 8.04
N LEU A 20 1.27 -12.71 7.61
CA LEU A 20 0.07 -13.04 6.84
C LEU A 20 -1.21 -12.83 7.64
N ILE A 21 -1.21 -13.22 8.92
CA ILE A 21 -2.36 -12.98 9.81
C ILE A 21 -2.63 -11.47 9.94
N ILE A 22 -1.60 -10.67 10.22
CA ILE A 22 -1.74 -9.21 10.33
C ILE A 22 -2.25 -8.61 9.01
N LEU A 23 -1.72 -9.07 7.87
CA LEU A 23 -2.15 -8.63 6.55
C LEU A 23 -3.65 -8.91 6.32
N ILE A 24 -4.11 -10.14 6.61
CA ILE A 24 -5.50 -10.54 6.44
C ILE A 24 -6.41 -9.73 7.37
N VAL A 25 -6.03 -9.52 8.63
CA VAL A 25 -6.82 -8.72 9.58
C VAL A 25 -6.91 -7.26 9.13
N ASP A 26 -5.80 -6.69 8.63
CA ASP A 26 -5.78 -5.31 8.12
C ASP A 26 -6.58 -5.13 6.83
N MET A 27 -6.66 -6.17 5.98
CA MET A 27 -7.55 -6.20 4.82
C MET A 27 -9.01 -6.36 5.24
N ALA A 28 -9.28 -7.27 6.18
CA ALA A 28 -10.62 -7.61 6.63
C ALA A 28 -11.33 -6.41 7.26
N LYS A 29 -10.64 -5.59 8.07
CA LYS A 29 -11.25 -4.37 8.62
C LYS A 29 -11.58 -3.34 7.54
N GLY A 30 -10.77 -3.26 6.47
CA GLY A 30 -11.02 -2.36 5.35
C GLY A 30 -12.24 -2.80 4.55
N ALA A 31 -12.27 -4.08 4.16
CA ALA A 31 -13.42 -4.71 3.51
C ALA A 31 -14.69 -4.61 4.37
N GLY A 32 -14.59 -4.97 5.65
CA GLY A 32 -15.71 -4.99 6.59
C GLY A 32 -16.31 -3.61 6.82
N SER A 33 -15.51 -2.55 6.86
CA SER A 33 -16.04 -1.20 7.04
C SER A 33 -16.84 -0.74 5.83
N ILE A 34 -16.39 -1.09 4.62
CA ILE A 34 -17.11 -0.79 3.37
C ILE A 34 -18.40 -1.62 3.27
N PHE A 35 -18.36 -2.89 3.66
CA PHE A 35 -19.55 -3.74 3.77
C PHE A 35 -20.59 -3.13 4.72
N LEU A 36 -20.17 -2.71 5.92
CA LEU A 36 -21.07 -2.09 6.89
C LEU A 36 -21.62 -0.77 6.36
N ALA A 37 -20.79 0.06 5.72
CA ALA A 37 -21.24 1.30 5.10
C ALA A 37 -22.33 1.07 4.05
N GLN A 38 -22.15 0.08 3.16
CA GLN A 38 -23.16 -0.31 2.16
C GLN A 38 -24.46 -0.82 2.79
N LYS A 39 -24.36 -1.57 3.88
CA LYS A 39 -25.52 -2.18 4.54
C LYS A 39 -26.36 -1.16 5.32
N PHE A 40 -25.71 -0.25 6.04
CA PHE A 40 -26.39 0.71 6.92
C PHE A 40 -26.75 2.02 6.24
N PHE A 41 -26.04 2.39 5.16
CA PHE A 41 -26.29 3.63 4.44
C PHE A 41 -26.39 3.38 2.92
N PRO A 42 -27.45 2.69 2.48
CA PRO A 42 -27.67 2.42 1.06
C PRO A 42 -27.97 3.70 0.26
N GLU A 43 -28.59 4.69 0.90
CA GLU A 43 -28.84 6.01 0.33
C GLU A 43 -27.56 6.87 0.43
N ASN A 44 -27.21 7.59 -0.65
CA ASN A 44 -25.99 8.40 -0.73
C ASN A 44 -24.68 7.61 -0.57
N LEU A 45 -24.61 6.44 -1.20
CA LEU A 45 -23.53 5.49 -1.01
C LEU A 45 -22.13 6.04 -1.33
N ILE A 46 -21.94 6.80 -2.42
CA ILE A 46 -20.60 7.24 -2.84
C ILE A 46 -19.91 8.15 -1.81
N PRO A 47 -20.52 9.26 -1.33
CA PRO A 47 -19.94 10.07 -0.26
C PRO A 47 -19.55 9.25 0.98
N ILE A 48 -20.41 8.28 1.35
CA ILE A 48 -20.20 7.46 2.54
C ILE A 48 -19.03 6.49 2.33
N LEU A 49 -18.88 5.91 1.13
CA LEU A 49 -17.72 5.09 0.79
C LEU A 49 -16.41 5.89 0.82
N ILE A 50 -16.43 7.16 0.37
CA ILE A 50 -15.27 8.06 0.43
C ILE A 50 -14.86 8.29 1.88
N LEU A 51 -15.81 8.69 2.73
CA LEU A 51 -15.56 8.93 4.16
C LEU A 51 -15.10 7.65 4.85
N THR A 52 -15.76 6.52 4.58
CA THR A 52 -15.42 5.23 5.18
C THR A 52 -14.00 4.80 4.82
N SER A 53 -13.63 4.85 3.54
CA SER A 53 -12.28 4.55 3.07
C SER A 53 -11.24 5.47 3.73
N PHE A 54 -11.51 6.77 3.77
CA PHE A 54 -10.65 7.75 4.40
C PHE A 54 -10.44 7.45 5.89
N PHE A 55 -11.52 7.31 6.67
CA PHE A 55 -11.43 7.13 8.12
C PHE A 55 -10.86 5.77 8.54
N VAL A 56 -11.12 4.69 7.79
CA VAL A 56 -10.47 3.38 8.03
C VAL A 56 -8.96 3.47 7.86
N VAL A 57 -8.52 4.13 6.77
CA VAL A 57 -7.10 4.26 6.47
C VAL A 57 -6.46 5.23 7.47
N LEU A 58 -7.14 6.32 7.82
CA LEU A 58 -6.70 7.29 8.81
C LEU A 58 -6.51 6.63 10.18
N GLY A 59 -7.50 5.91 10.66
CA GLY A 59 -7.45 5.21 11.96
C GLY A 59 -6.37 4.13 12.01
N HIS A 60 -6.07 3.46 10.89
CA HIS A 60 -4.93 2.53 10.82
C HIS A 60 -3.57 3.24 10.78
N ASN A 61 -3.48 4.39 10.10
CA ASN A 61 -2.24 5.16 9.99
C ASN A 61 -1.90 5.92 11.28
N TYR A 62 -2.92 6.34 12.01
CA TYR A 62 -2.85 7.19 13.20
C TYR A 62 -3.79 6.65 14.29
N SER A 63 -3.49 5.44 14.79
CA SER A 63 -4.33 4.80 15.80
C SER A 63 -4.22 5.55 17.15
N LEU A 64 -5.37 5.91 17.73
CA LEU A 64 -5.45 6.52 19.07
C LEU A 64 -4.81 5.61 20.13
N PHE A 65 -5.05 4.30 20.01
CA PHE A 65 -4.51 3.28 20.93
C PHE A 65 -2.98 3.15 20.86
N LEU A 66 -2.37 3.62 19.76
CA LEU A 66 -0.93 3.57 19.54
C LEU A 66 -0.32 4.98 19.54
N LYS A 67 -0.92 5.95 20.26
CA LYS A 67 -0.43 7.35 20.36
C LYS A 67 -0.25 8.01 18.99
N PHE A 68 -1.22 7.84 18.09
CA PHE A 68 -1.20 8.32 16.70
C PHE A 68 -0.05 7.76 15.85
N THR A 69 0.59 6.68 16.31
CA THR A 69 1.50 5.87 15.50
C THR A 69 0.72 4.71 14.88
N GLY A 70 1.20 4.18 13.75
CA GLY A 70 0.44 3.19 13.01
C GLY A 70 1.11 2.74 11.74
N GLY A 71 0.36 1.94 10.97
CA GLY A 71 0.78 1.43 9.67
C GLY A 71 0.69 2.51 8.58
N ARG A 72 0.62 2.07 7.32
CA ARG A 72 0.56 2.97 6.15
C ARG A 72 -0.69 2.80 5.30
N GLY A 73 -1.58 1.90 5.68
CA GLY A 73 -2.90 1.81 5.05
C GLY A 73 -2.94 0.96 3.79
N ALA A 74 -1.80 0.42 3.33
CA ALA A 74 -1.75 -0.38 2.11
C ALA A 74 -2.66 -1.60 2.20
N ALA A 75 -2.54 -2.37 3.29
CA ALA A 75 -3.37 -3.55 3.52
C ALA A 75 -4.86 -3.20 3.63
N CYS A 76 -5.19 -2.08 4.28
CA CYS A 76 -6.57 -1.61 4.37
C CYS A 76 -7.15 -1.27 3.01
N LEU A 77 -6.42 -0.51 2.18
CA LEU A 77 -6.81 -0.19 0.81
C LEU A 77 -6.96 -1.45 -0.06
N MET A 78 -6.05 -2.42 0.07
CA MET A 78 -6.16 -3.69 -0.65
C MET A 78 -7.43 -4.44 -0.25
N GLY A 79 -7.79 -4.45 1.03
CA GLY A 79 -9.05 -5.03 1.50
C GLY A 79 -10.28 -4.33 0.92
N ILE A 80 -10.28 -2.99 0.91
CA ILE A 80 -11.35 -2.18 0.29
C ILE A 80 -11.49 -2.50 -1.21
N LEU A 81 -10.37 -2.54 -1.94
CA LEU A 81 -10.33 -2.86 -3.37
C LEU A 81 -10.87 -4.26 -3.65
N VAL A 82 -10.39 -5.26 -2.91
CA VAL A 82 -10.82 -6.67 -3.08
C VAL A 82 -12.31 -6.82 -2.83
N TYR A 83 -12.84 -6.16 -1.80
CA TYR A 83 -14.25 -6.21 -1.47
C TYR A 83 -15.13 -5.53 -2.54
N LEU A 84 -14.76 -4.33 -2.99
CA LEU A 84 -15.54 -3.61 -3.99
C LEU A 84 -15.51 -4.27 -5.37
N LYS A 85 -14.30 -4.62 -5.84
CA LYS A 85 -14.10 -5.32 -7.11
C LYS A 85 -12.68 -5.91 -7.15
N PRO A 86 -12.50 -7.24 -7.08
CA PRO A 86 -11.18 -7.88 -6.99
C PRO A 86 -10.17 -7.44 -8.05
N LEU A 87 -10.61 -7.24 -9.29
CA LEU A 87 -9.75 -6.80 -10.39
C LEU A 87 -9.23 -5.36 -10.22
N SER A 88 -9.92 -4.51 -9.46
CA SER A 88 -9.46 -3.15 -9.16
C SER A 88 -8.14 -3.15 -8.39
N LEU A 89 -7.82 -4.22 -7.65
CA LEU A 89 -6.52 -4.38 -7.00
C LEU A 89 -5.38 -4.43 -8.03
N LEU A 90 -5.57 -5.16 -9.13
CA LEU A 90 -4.59 -5.25 -10.21
C LEU A 90 -4.47 -3.92 -10.93
N VAL A 91 -5.60 -3.28 -11.25
CA VAL A 91 -5.63 -1.98 -11.92
C VAL A 91 -4.91 -0.90 -11.09
N TRP A 92 -5.10 -0.89 -9.77
CA TRP A 92 -4.40 0.03 -8.86
C TRP A 92 -2.93 -0.35 -8.63
N GLY A 93 -2.61 -1.65 -8.58
CA GLY A 93 -1.26 -2.15 -8.32
C GLY A 93 -0.32 -2.09 -9.53
N LEU A 94 -0.84 -2.18 -10.75
CA LEU A 94 -0.05 -2.19 -11.98
C LEU A 94 0.79 -0.90 -12.15
N PRO A 95 0.26 0.32 -11.99
CA PRO A 95 1.04 1.55 -12.05
C PRO A 95 2.19 1.58 -11.02
N VAL A 96 1.96 1.02 -9.83
CA VAL A 96 3.00 0.92 -8.79
C VAL A 96 4.17 0.07 -9.27
N LEU A 97 3.91 -1.09 -9.88
CA LEU A 97 4.96 -1.95 -10.43
C LEU A 97 5.62 -1.34 -11.67
N PHE A 98 4.79 -0.78 -12.57
CA PHE A 98 5.24 -0.17 -13.81
C PHE A 98 6.15 1.03 -13.58
N CYS A 99 5.95 1.82 -12.53
CA CYS A 99 6.87 2.90 -12.17
C CYS A 99 8.06 2.42 -11.34
N ALA A 100 7.87 1.40 -10.49
CA ALA A 100 8.93 0.93 -9.59
C ALA A 100 10.01 0.12 -10.32
N ILE A 101 9.66 -0.72 -11.30
CA ILE A 101 10.63 -1.54 -12.05
C ILE A 101 11.63 -0.68 -12.85
N PRO A 102 11.21 0.27 -13.72
CA PRO A 102 12.14 1.12 -14.47
C PRO A 102 12.95 2.02 -13.54
N ALA A 103 12.34 2.57 -12.49
CA ALA A 103 13.06 3.39 -11.52
C ALA A 103 14.18 2.59 -10.82
N GLN A 104 13.95 1.31 -10.53
CA GLN A 104 14.97 0.41 -9.99
C GLN A 104 16.10 0.19 -11.01
N ILE A 105 15.78 -0.10 -12.28
CA ILE A 105 16.77 -0.27 -13.37
C ILE A 105 17.64 0.98 -13.52
N ILE A 106 17.03 2.17 -13.53
CA ILE A 106 17.74 3.44 -13.70
C ILE A 106 18.71 3.66 -12.55
N LEU A 107 18.26 3.47 -11.31
CA LEU A 107 19.11 3.66 -10.14
C LEU A 107 20.23 2.61 -10.04
N GLU A 108 19.98 1.37 -10.49
CA GLU A 108 21.01 0.33 -10.60
C GLU A 108 22.11 0.74 -11.58
N LYS A 109 21.72 1.28 -12.74
CA LYS A 109 22.67 1.80 -13.75
C LYS A 109 23.49 2.98 -13.22
N MET A 110 22.90 3.81 -12.37
CA MET A 110 23.59 4.92 -11.71
C MET A 110 24.48 4.48 -10.53
N GLY A 111 24.48 3.19 -10.16
CA GLY A 111 25.27 2.67 -9.03
C GLY A 111 24.75 3.07 -7.65
N LYS A 112 23.54 3.65 -7.56
CA LYS A 112 22.99 4.22 -6.32
C LYS A 112 22.24 3.21 -5.45
N VAL A 113 21.82 2.10 -6.05
CA VAL A 113 21.09 1.01 -5.37
C VAL A 113 21.74 -0.34 -5.67
N GLU A 114 21.45 -1.33 -4.83
CA GLU A 114 21.93 -2.71 -4.99
C GLU A 114 21.45 -3.32 -6.33
N LYS A 115 22.35 -4.04 -7.01
CA LYS A 115 22.03 -4.76 -8.24
C LYS A 115 21.10 -5.94 -7.96
N ILE A 116 20.03 -6.06 -8.74
CA ILE A 116 19.08 -7.17 -8.64
C ILE A 116 19.44 -8.31 -9.59
N ASN A 117 19.20 -9.54 -9.15
CA ASN A 117 19.22 -10.70 -10.03
C ASN A 117 17.91 -10.79 -10.84
N TRP A 118 17.96 -10.29 -12.08
CA TRP A 118 16.81 -10.22 -12.99
C TRP A 118 16.25 -11.58 -13.45
N LYS A 119 16.89 -12.70 -13.09
CA LYS A 119 16.42 -14.05 -13.49
C LYS A 119 15.30 -14.60 -12.62
N LYS A 120 14.99 -13.96 -11.48
CA LYS A 120 14.01 -14.47 -10.50
C LYS A 120 12.87 -13.46 -10.28
N PRO A 121 11.72 -13.59 -10.99
CA PRO A 121 10.64 -12.60 -10.96
C PRO A 121 10.06 -12.36 -9.56
N PHE A 122 10.00 -13.39 -8.72
CA PHE A 122 9.54 -13.26 -7.33
C PHE A 122 10.48 -12.40 -6.48
N GLU A 123 11.80 -12.55 -6.63
CA GLU A 123 12.78 -11.75 -5.89
C GLU A 123 12.74 -10.28 -6.34
N ILE A 124 12.56 -10.04 -7.65
CA ILE A 124 12.37 -8.69 -8.21
C ILE A 124 11.16 -8.03 -7.54
N LEU A 125 10.02 -8.71 -7.52
CA LEU A 125 8.79 -8.15 -6.94
C LEU A 125 8.98 -7.77 -5.46
N MET A 126 9.56 -8.68 -4.67
CA MET A 126 9.79 -8.45 -3.25
C MET A 126 10.77 -7.31 -2.98
N MET A 127 11.81 -7.17 -3.82
CA MET A 127 12.81 -6.13 -3.67
C MET A 127 12.30 -4.77 -4.16
N VAL A 128 11.60 -4.72 -5.29
CA VAL A 128 10.98 -3.51 -5.84
C VAL A 128 9.89 -3.00 -4.90
N ILE A 129 8.99 -3.86 -4.42
CA ILE A 129 7.98 -3.45 -3.43
C ILE A 129 8.65 -3.10 -2.09
N GLY A 130 9.72 -3.78 -1.71
CA GLY A 130 10.36 -3.64 -0.40
C GLY A 130 11.25 -2.40 -0.26
N LYS A 131 12.14 -2.16 -1.23
CA LYS A 131 13.22 -1.17 -1.17
C LYS A 131 12.98 0.04 -2.08
N GLN A 132 12.43 -0.14 -3.27
CA GLN A 132 12.31 0.93 -4.27
C GLN A 132 11.19 1.93 -3.91
N MET A 133 11.53 3.01 -3.21
CA MET A 133 10.53 3.93 -2.69
C MET A 133 10.06 4.97 -3.73
N ALA A 134 10.97 5.50 -4.54
CA ALA A 134 10.66 6.57 -5.49
C ALA A 134 9.63 6.13 -6.54
N GLY A 135 9.90 5.02 -7.23
CA GLY A 135 8.98 4.51 -8.25
C GLY A 135 7.65 4.05 -7.67
N ARG A 136 7.62 3.56 -6.43
CA ARG A 136 6.36 3.25 -5.73
C ARG A 136 5.52 4.49 -5.47
N MET A 137 6.13 5.60 -5.03
CA MET A 137 5.38 6.84 -4.82
C MET A 137 4.84 7.41 -6.11
N ALA A 138 5.65 7.44 -7.17
CA ALA A 138 5.18 7.85 -8.49
C ALA A 138 4.00 6.98 -8.96
N GLY A 139 4.13 5.66 -8.84
CA GLY A 139 3.06 4.75 -9.23
C GLY A 139 1.81 4.86 -8.35
N LEU A 140 1.93 5.18 -7.07
CA LEU A 140 0.78 5.46 -6.19
C LEU A 140 0.04 6.75 -6.56
N ILE A 141 0.75 7.77 -7.05
CA ILE A 141 0.14 9.00 -7.57
C ILE A 141 -0.62 8.71 -8.87
N LEU A 142 -0.08 7.82 -9.71
CA LEU A 142 -0.71 7.43 -10.98
C LEU A 142 -1.80 6.36 -10.81
N ALA A 143 -1.78 5.57 -9.74
CA ALA A 143 -2.68 4.44 -9.52
C ALA A 143 -4.19 4.78 -9.60
N PRO A 144 -4.65 5.96 -9.15
CA PRO A 144 -6.05 6.36 -9.33
C PRO A 144 -6.45 6.60 -10.80
N ILE A 145 -5.52 6.92 -11.71
CA ILE A 145 -5.85 7.29 -13.10
C ILE A 145 -6.44 6.09 -13.87
N PRO A 146 -5.79 4.91 -13.97
CA PRO A 146 -6.40 3.75 -14.61
C PRO A 146 -7.68 3.28 -13.90
N LEU A 147 -7.75 3.50 -12.58
CA LEU A 147 -8.92 3.14 -11.79
C LEU A 147 -10.14 3.99 -12.17
N TYR A 148 -9.94 5.28 -12.48
CA TYR A 148 -11.00 6.16 -13.00
C TYR A 148 -11.61 5.61 -14.28
N PHE A 149 -10.77 5.21 -15.25
CA PHE A 149 -11.25 4.63 -16.52
C PHE A 149 -11.86 3.24 -16.37
N TYR A 150 -11.39 2.44 -15.41
CA TYR A 150 -11.90 1.09 -15.17
C TYR A 150 -13.23 1.07 -14.40
N ASN A 151 -13.35 1.88 -13.35
CA ASN A 151 -14.57 2.03 -12.58
C ASN A 151 -14.62 3.40 -11.85
N PRO A 152 -15.32 4.40 -12.44
CA PRO A 152 -15.43 5.74 -11.86
C PRO A 152 -16.03 5.79 -10.45
N GLN A 153 -16.88 4.83 -10.08
CA GLN A 153 -17.55 4.81 -8.77
C GLN A 153 -16.58 4.44 -7.63
N ILE A 154 -15.60 3.59 -7.91
CA ILE A 154 -14.59 3.14 -6.93
C ILE A 154 -13.42 4.12 -6.85
N PHE A 155 -13.21 4.93 -7.89
CA PHE A 155 -12.12 5.89 -7.99
C PHE A 155 -12.00 6.80 -6.77
N LEU A 156 -13.07 7.51 -6.40
CA LEU A 156 -13.02 8.51 -5.31
C LEU A 156 -12.73 7.88 -3.94
N PRO A 157 -13.41 6.79 -3.52
CA PRO A 157 -13.07 6.10 -2.27
C PRO A 157 -11.60 5.66 -2.20
N ILE A 158 -11.06 5.12 -3.29
CA ILE A 158 -9.68 4.64 -3.31
C ILE A 158 -8.68 5.81 -3.37
N ALA A 159 -9.00 6.87 -4.12
CA ALA A 159 -8.17 8.08 -4.16
C ALA A 159 -8.03 8.68 -2.76
N ALA A 160 -9.14 8.80 -2.01
CA ALA A 160 -9.13 9.33 -0.64
C ALA A 160 -8.19 8.55 0.29
N GLY A 161 -8.24 7.22 0.27
CA GLY A 161 -7.31 6.41 1.06
C GLY A 161 -5.87 6.42 0.51
N THR A 162 -5.69 6.51 -0.82
CA THR A 162 -4.38 6.57 -1.47
C THR A 162 -3.62 7.85 -1.09
N VAL A 163 -4.32 8.99 -0.95
CA VAL A 163 -3.73 10.24 -0.46
C VAL A 163 -3.16 10.07 0.94
N LEU A 164 -3.90 9.44 1.87
CA LEU A 164 -3.40 9.16 3.21
C LEU A 164 -2.20 8.22 3.22
N LEU A 165 -2.19 7.24 2.32
CA LEU A 165 -1.07 6.34 2.12
C LEU A 165 0.16 7.09 1.60
N LEU A 166 0.01 8.03 0.65
CA LEU A 166 1.08 8.89 0.17
C LEU A 166 1.65 9.74 1.31
N ILE A 167 0.79 10.45 2.05
CA ILE A 167 1.18 11.30 3.17
C ILE A 167 2.00 10.51 4.20
N LYS A 168 1.52 9.33 4.60
CA LYS A 168 2.21 8.50 5.59
C LYS A 168 3.55 7.96 5.11
N ASN A 169 3.80 7.95 3.80
CA ASN A 169 5.02 7.48 3.19
C ASN A 169 6.07 8.59 2.94
N ILE A 170 5.72 9.88 3.07
CA ILE A 170 6.64 11.01 2.85
C ILE A 170 7.95 10.89 3.66
N PRO A 171 7.93 10.67 4.98
CA PRO A 171 9.19 10.64 5.76
C PRO A 171 10.15 9.51 5.32
N ARG A 172 9.59 8.38 4.87
CA ARG A 172 10.42 7.29 4.34
C ARG A 172 11.01 7.65 2.98
N PHE A 173 10.26 8.36 2.15
CA PHE A 173 10.75 8.79 0.86
C PHE A 173 11.86 9.82 0.98
N GLU A 174 11.74 10.76 1.91
CA GLU A 174 12.81 11.70 2.23
C GLU A 174 14.08 10.96 2.67
N GLY A 175 13.97 10.01 3.61
CA GLY A 175 15.11 9.21 4.06
C GLY A 175 15.73 8.38 2.94
N TYR A 176 14.91 7.78 2.08
CA TYR A 176 15.37 7.04 0.90
C TYR A 176 16.07 7.95 -0.13
N PHE A 177 15.56 9.16 -0.34
CA PHE A 177 16.15 10.12 -1.25
C PHE A 177 17.50 10.65 -0.73
N GLN A 178 17.61 10.87 0.58
CA GLN A 178 18.88 11.21 1.23
C GLN A 178 19.92 10.09 1.07
N GLU A 179 19.54 8.82 1.26
CA GLU A 179 20.43 7.68 1.05
C GLU A 179 20.98 7.60 -0.39
N ILE A 180 20.12 7.88 -1.38
CA ILE A 180 20.49 7.91 -2.80
C ILE A 180 21.35 9.11 -3.17
N ARG A 181 21.19 10.24 -2.47
CA ARG A 181 21.99 11.45 -2.72
C ARG A 181 23.36 11.38 -2.05
N GLY A 182 23.45 10.68 -0.92
CA GLY A 182 24.71 10.45 -0.19
C GLY A 182 25.59 9.34 -0.79
N LYS A 183 25.07 8.56 -1.73
CA LYS A 183 25.79 7.57 -2.55
C LYS A 183 26.07 8.12 -3.95
#